data_AF-A0AAV0X2H7-F1
#
_entry.id   AF-A0AAV0X2H7-F1
#
_cell.length_a   1.000
_cell.length_b   1.000
_cell.length_c   1.000
_cell.angle_alpha   90.00
_cell.angle_beta   90.00
_cell.angle_gamma   90.00
#
_symmetry.space_group_name_H-M   'P 1'
#
loop_
_entity.id
_entity.type
_entity.pdbx_description
1 polymer ?
#
loop_
_entity_poly.entity_id
_entity_poly.type
_entity_poly.pdbx_seq_one_letter_code
_entity_poly.pdbx_strand_id
1 'polypeptide(L)'
;MFCDYLVEYYIDEGAKFNPHIWASREITSERTTNSCESYHSKFNSLFTKAHPNIFIFTHVLNTKIQTDTYMLINGININTISKNSAFNKKKQNIKTLSNDLNDNKISKFTYLKHVSKYYQK
;
A
#
# COMPACT_ATOMS: atom_id res chain seq x y z
N MET A 1 28.50 14.46 -8.51
CA MET A 1 27.58 13.81 -9.47
C MET A 1 26.62 12.84 -8.80
N PHE A 2 27.07 11.80 -8.08
CA PHE A 2 26.16 10.89 -7.36
C PHE A 2 25.44 11.56 -6.18
N CYS A 3 26.16 12.33 -5.37
CA CYS A 3 25.56 13.04 -4.23
C CYS A 3 24.53 14.08 -4.68
N ASP A 4 24.80 14.79 -5.78
CA ASP A 4 23.89 15.81 -6.33
C ASP A 4 22.57 15.17 -6.78
N TYR A 5 22.64 14.00 -7.44
CA TYR A 5 21.45 13.22 -7.80
C TYR A 5 20.66 12.76 -6.56
N LEU A 6 21.33 12.27 -5.51
CA LEU A 6 20.63 11.90 -4.28
C LEU A 6 19.92 13.10 -3.65
N VAL A 7 20.59 14.25 -3.61
CA VAL A 7 20.01 15.47 -3.04
C VAL A 7 18.78 15.90 -3.85
N GLU A 8 18.92 16.02 -5.17
CA GLU A 8 17.85 16.47 -6.08
C GLU A 8 16.63 15.53 -6.08
N TYR A 9 16.85 14.21 -6.04
CA TYR A 9 15.77 13.25 -6.21
C TYR A 9 15.23 12.64 -4.91
N TYR A 10 15.98 12.66 -3.80
CA TYR A 10 15.59 11.93 -2.57
C TYR A 10 15.70 12.70 -1.25
N ILE A 11 16.53 13.74 -1.14
CA ILE A 11 16.80 14.40 0.15
C ILE A 11 16.14 15.78 0.23
N ASP A 12 16.18 16.56 -0.86
CA ASP A 12 15.64 17.91 -0.89
C ASP A 12 14.12 17.93 -0.61
N GLU A 13 13.61 19.05 -0.09
CA GLU A 13 12.18 19.19 0.20
C GLU A 13 11.34 19.14 -1.08
N GLY A 14 11.86 19.71 -2.17
CA GLY A 14 11.26 19.65 -3.51
C GLY A 14 11.53 18.34 -4.25
N ALA A 15 12.23 17.39 -3.65
CA ALA A 15 12.64 16.16 -4.31
C ALA A 15 11.43 15.30 -4.69
N LYS A 16 11.51 14.69 -5.89
CA LYS A 16 10.47 13.77 -6.39
C LYS A 16 10.17 12.62 -5.41
N PHE A 17 11.19 12.16 -4.70
CA PHE A 17 11.10 11.10 -3.70
C PHE A 17 11.58 11.60 -2.32
N ASN A 18 11.06 12.74 -1.87
CA ASN A 18 11.36 13.35 -0.58
C ASN A 18 11.29 12.35 0.60
N PRO A 19 12.11 12.51 1.67
CA PRO A 19 12.09 11.67 2.87
C PRO A 19 10.72 11.43 3.50
N HIS A 20 9.75 12.33 3.35
CA HIS A 20 8.37 12.11 3.79
C HIS A 20 7.68 10.91 3.12
N ILE A 21 8.20 10.42 1.99
CA ILE A 21 7.67 9.24 1.29
C ILE A 21 8.30 7.95 1.80
N TRP A 22 9.62 7.94 2.02
CA TRP A 22 10.38 6.70 2.32
C TRP A 22 10.90 6.60 3.77
N ALA A 23 11.01 7.71 4.49
CA ALA A 23 11.45 7.79 5.90
C ALA A 23 10.33 8.25 6.86
N SER A 24 9.07 8.28 6.40
CA SER A 24 7.97 8.65 7.28
C SER A 24 7.78 7.63 8.40
N ARG A 25 7.54 8.16 9.60
CA ARG A 25 7.16 7.37 10.78
C ARG A 25 5.66 7.03 10.78
N GLU A 26 4.90 7.61 9.85
CA GLU A 26 3.48 7.37 9.72
C GLU A 26 3.20 6.21 8.76
N ILE A 27 2.23 5.38 9.14
CA ILE A 27 1.72 4.35 8.24
C ILE A 27 0.56 4.97 7.45
N THR A 28 0.88 5.48 6.27
CA THR A 28 -0.08 6.18 5.40
C THR A 28 -0.93 5.24 4.57
N SER A 29 -0.43 4.05 4.22
CA SER A 29 -1.15 3.07 3.40
C SER A 29 -1.57 1.82 4.17
N GLU A 30 -2.86 1.47 4.10
CA GLU A 30 -3.41 0.18 4.56
C GLU A 30 -2.82 -1.01 3.82
N ARG A 31 -2.25 -0.73 2.65
CA ARG A 31 -2.01 -1.65 1.57
C ARG A 31 -0.87 -1.10 0.72
N THR A 32 0.36 -1.56 0.95
CA THR A 32 1.31 -1.71 -0.16
C THR A 32 0.85 -2.90 -1.01
N THR A 33 -0.41 -2.90 -1.44
CA THR A 33 -0.84 -3.88 -2.43
C THR A 33 -0.17 -3.39 -3.70
N ASN A 34 0.77 -4.16 -4.22
CA ASN A 34 1.14 -3.98 -5.61
C ASN A 34 -0.14 -4.25 -6.41
N SER A 35 -0.89 -3.18 -6.69
CA SER A 35 -2.18 -3.26 -7.37
C SER A 35 -2.03 -3.98 -8.72
N CYS A 36 -0.85 -3.85 -9.35
CA CYS A 36 -0.51 -4.57 -10.56
C CYS A 36 -0.40 -6.09 -10.29
N GLU A 37 0.34 -6.52 -9.27
CA GLU A 37 0.40 -7.95 -8.90
C GLU A 37 -0.98 -8.52 -8.54
N SER A 38 -1.78 -7.80 -7.76
CA SER A 38 -3.12 -8.25 -7.39
C SER A 38 -4.03 -8.36 -8.62
N TYR A 39 -3.96 -7.38 -9.52
CA TYR A 39 -4.67 -7.43 -10.80
C TYR A 39 -4.20 -8.63 -11.64
N HIS A 40 -2.89 -8.80 -11.84
CA HIS A 40 -2.35 -9.89 -12.63
C HIS A 40 -2.68 -11.26 -12.04
N SER A 41 -2.61 -11.42 -10.71
CA SER A 41 -3.01 -12.67 -10.04
C SER A 41 -4.49 -12.98 -10.28
N LYS A 42 -5.37 -11.99 -10.13
CA LYS A 42 -6.81 -12.17 -10.39
C LYS A 42 -7.05 -12.47 -11.87
N PHE A 43 -6.48 -11.67 -12.77
CA PHE A 43 -6.59 -11.84 -14.21
C PHE A 43 -6.15 -13.24 -14.66
N ASN A 44 -4.96 -13.68 -14.22
CA ASN A 44 -4.43 -15.00 -14.55
C ASN A 44 -5.31 -16.13 -14.03
N SER A 45 -5.91 -15.97 -12.83
CA SER A 45 -6.83 -16.99 -12.28
C SER A 45 -8.11 -17.18 -13.08
N LEU A 46 -8.49 -16.23 -13.94
CA LEU A 46 -9.67 -16.34 -14.80
C LEU A 46 -9.44 -17.22 -16.04
N PHE A 47 -8.18 -17.56 -16.35
CA PHE A 47 -7.83 -18.37 -17.51
C PHE A 47 -7.19 -19.68 -17.06
N THR A 48 -7.68 -20.80 -17.62
CA THR A 48 -7.13 -22.14 -17.36
C THR A 48 -5.98 -22.50 -18.30
N LYS A 49 -5.73 -21.68 -19.33
CA LYS A 49 -4.68 -21.86 -20.34
C LYS A 49 -3.93 -20.54 -20.54
N ALA A 50 -2.63 -20.62 -20.81
CA ALA A 50 -1.80 -19.45 -21.12
C ALA A 50 -2.27 -18.72 -22.40
N HIS A 51 -2.84 -19.46 -23.36
CA HIS A 51 -3.31 -18.94 -24.65
C HIS A 51 -4.75 -19.41 -24.93
N PRO A 52 -5.77 -18.76 -24.33
CA PRO A 52 -7.17 -19.06 -24.62
C PRO A 52 -7.55 -18.63 -26.04
N ASN A 53 -8.58 -19.26 -26.61
CA ASN A 53 -9.17 -18.79 -27.86
C ASN A 53 -9.73 -17.37 -27.68
N ILE A 54 -9.65 -16.54 -28.74
CA ILE A 54 -10.12 -15.15 -28.73
C ILE A 54 -11.56 -14.98 -28.24
N PHE A 55 -12.47 -15.90 -28.56
CA PHE A 55 -13.87 -15.84 -28.10
C PHE A 55 -14.01 -16.06 -26.60
N ILE A 56 -13.18 -16.94 -26.02
CA ILE A 56 -13.14 -17.17 -24.56
C ILE A 56 -12.53 -15.95 -23.88
N PHE A 57 -11.46 -15.41 -24.46
CA PHE A 57 -10.79 -14.23 -23.95
C PHE A 57 -11.72 -13.01 -23.88
N THR A 58 -12.42 -12.71 -24.98
CA THR A 58 -13.39 -11.60 -25.05
C THR A 58 -14.57 -11.81 -24.10
N HIS A 59 -15.06 -13.06 -23.98
CA HIS A 59 -16.13 -13.38 -23.04
C HIS A 59 -15.72 -13.09 -21.59
N VAL A 60 -14.54 -13.54 -21.15
CA VAL A 60 -14.05 -13.29 -19.78
C VAL A 60 -13.83 -11.81 -19.52
N LEU A 61 -13.25 -11.08 -20.48
CA LEU A 61 -13.04 -9.63 -20.36
C LEU A 61 -14.37 -8.89 -20.13
N ASN A 62 -15.38 -9.15 -20.96
CA ASN A 62 -16.65 -8.45 -20.88
C ASN A 62 -17.46 -8.87 -19.65
N THR A 63 -17.51 -10.17 -19.34
CA THR A 63 -18.42 -10.67 -18.30
C THR A 63 -17.84 -10.63 -16.88
N LYS A 64 -16.52 -10.79 -16.74
CA LYS A 64 -15.85 -10.82 -15.43
C LYS A 64 -15.13 -9.50 -15.14
N ILE A 65 -14.19 -9.11 -16.00
CA ILE A 65 -13.34 -7.94 -15.72
C ILE A 65 -14.16 -6.65 -15.76
N GLN A 66 -14.90 -6.40 -16.85
CA GLN A 66 -15.67 -5.16 -16.98
C GLN A 66 -16.81 -5.09 -15.98
N THR A 67 -17.57 -6.17 -15.78
CA THR A 67 -18.64 -6.22 -14.76
C THR A 67 -18.11 -5.95 -13.36
N ASP A 68 -17.05 -6.65 -12.92
CA ASP A 68 -16.48 -6.44 -11.59
C ASP A 68 -15.97 -5.01 -11.42
N THR A 69 -15.31 -4.47 -12.45
CA THR A 69 -14.78 -3.09 -12.43
C THR A 69 -15.91 -2.08 -12.35
N TYR A 70 -16.97 -2.27 -13.14
CA TYR A 70 -18.15 -1.42 -13.12
C TYR A 70 -18.87 -1.46 -11.76
N MET A 71 -19.05 -2.65 -11.19
CA MET A 71 -19.61 -2.83 -9.85
C MET A 71 -18.75 -2.15 -8.78
N LEU A 72 -17.43 -2.28 -8.86
CA LEU A 72 -16.50 -1.60 -7.96
C LEU A 72 -16.63 -0.09 -8.09
N ILE A 73 -16.56 0.46 -9.31
CA ILE A 73 -16.67 1.91 -9.57
C ILE A 73 -17.98 2.47 -9.02
N ASN A 74 -19.09 1.78 -9.27
CA ASN A 74 -20.40 2.23 -8.80
C ASN A 74 -20.63 2.00 -7.31
N GLY A 75 -19.93 1.03 -6.71
CA GLY A 75 -19.95 0.76 -5.27
C GLY A 75 -19.13 1.73 -4.42
N ILE A 76 -18.29 2.58 -5.03
CA ILE A 76 -17.44 3.56 -4.32
C ILE A 76 -18.26 4.62 -3.58
N ASN A 77 -19.55 4.81 -3.90
CA ASN A 77 -20.42 5.76 -3.21
C ASN A 77 -21.04 5.24 -1.89
N ILE A 78 -20.49 4.16 -1.32
CA ILE A 78 -20.86 3.67 -0.01
C ILE A 78 -19.66 3.95 0.90
N ASN A 79 -19.88 4.59 2.03
CA ASN A 79 -18.90 4.86 3.09
C ASN A 79 -18.34 3.57 3.73
N THR A 80 -17.90 2.59 2.94
CA THR A 80 -17.21 1.38 3.35
C THR A 80 -15.75 1.73 3.55
N ILE A 81 -15.49 2.47 4.63
CA ILE A 81 -14.18 2.52 5.28
C ILE A 81 -13.70 1.07 5.37
N SER A 82 -12.59 0.78 4.70
CA SER A 82 -11.91 -0.51 4.77
C SER A 82 -11.76 -0.90 6.25
N LYS A 83 -12.51 -1.92 6.69
CA LYS A 83 -12.48 -2.43 8.06
C LYS A 83 -11.28 -3.35 8.26
N ASN A 84 -10.08 -2.98 7.78
CA ASN A 84 -8.87 -3.71 8.16
C ASN A 84 -8.53 -3.33 9.60
N SER A 85 -9.23 -3.93 10.56
CA SER A 85 -9.11 -3.64 11.99
C SER A 85 -7.69 -3.89 12.50
N ALA A 86 -7.00 -4.90 11.96
CA ALA A 86 -5.61 -5.19 12.26
C ALA A 86 -4.68 -4.05 11.80
N PHE A 87 -4.87 -3.56 10.57
CA PHE A 87 -4.14 -2.40 10.07
C PHE A 87 -4.41 -1.15 10.89
N ASN A 88 -5.69 -0.84 11.16
CA ASN A 88 -6.08 0.33 11.93
C ASN A 88 -5.50 0.29 13.36
N LYS A 89 -5.51 -0.88 14.01
CA LYS A 89 -4.88 -1.09 15.31
C LYS A 89 -3.36 -0.87 15.25
N LYS A 90 -2.68 -1.41 14.22
CA LYS A 90 -1.25 -1.20 14.00
C LYS A 90 -0.93 0.29 13.79
N LYS A 91 -1.70 0.98 12.93
CA LYS A 91 -1.57 2.41 12.64
C LYS A 91 -1.74 3.25 13.90
N GLN A 92 -2.78 2.99 14.68
CA GLN A 92 -3.03 3.70 15.94
C GLN A 92 -1.90 3.47 16.95
N ASN A 93 -1.43 2.23 17.12
CA ASN A 93 -0.33 1.91 18.03
C ASN A 93 0.96 2.65 17.64
N ILE A 94 1.34 2.66 16.37
CA ILE A 94 2.54 3.35 15.90
C ILE A 94 2.40 4.87 16.06
N LYS A 95 1.20 5.42 15.84
CA LYS A 95 0.90 6.83 16.10
C LYS A 95 1.09 7.18 17.58
N THR A 96 0.53 6.39 18.49
CA THR A 96 0.71 6.59 19.93
C THR A 96 2.18 6.53 20.33
N LEU A 97 2.93 5.50 19.86
CA LEU A 97 4.36 5.39 20.12
C LEU A 97 5.17 6.58 19.58
N SER A 98 4.79 7.11 18.41
CA SER A 98 5.47 8.28 17.85
C SER A 98 5.20 9.54 18.66
N ASN A 99 3.98 9.71 19.18
CA ASN A 99 3.65 10.80 20.08
C ASN A 99 4.41 10.67 21.41
N ASP A 100 4.45 9.47 22.00
CA ASP A 100 5.20 9.22 23.23
C ASP A 100 6.70 9.48 23.08
N LEU A 101 7.26 9.22 21.89
CA LEU A 101 8.65 9.55 21.58
C LEU A 101 8.85 11.07 21.48
N ASN A 102 7.94 11.79 20.80
CA ASN A 102 8.00 13.25 20.67
C ASN A 102 7.84 13.95 22.05
N ASP A 103 7.02 13.38 22.93
CA ASP A 103 6.82 13.83 24.30
C ASP A 103 7.97 13.42 25.25
N ASN A 104 9.01 12.75 24.74
CA ASN A 104 10.13 12.18 25.51
C ASN A 104 9.70 11.17 26.61
N LYS A 105 8.52 10.57 26.51
CA LYS A 105 8.02 9.53 27.43
C LYS A 105 8.71 8.19 27.23
N ILE A 106 9.19 7.93 26.01
CA ILE A 106 9.92 6.71 25.66
C ILE A 106 11.25 7.03 24.97
N SER A 107 12.24 6.16 25.15
CA SER A 107 13.51 6.28 24.43
C SER A 107 13.37 5.89 22.95
N LYS A 108 14.25 6.43 22.10
CA LYS A 108 14.36 6.02 20.68
C LYS A 108 14.59 4.51 20.55
N PHE A 109 15.39 3.92 21.43
CA PHE A 109 15.63 2.47 21.44
C PHE A 109 14.34 1.68 21.72
N THR A 110 13.56 2.11 22.72
CA THR A 110 12.27 1.52 23.04
C THR A 110 11.32 1.61 21.85
N TYR A 111 11.19 2.78 21.23
CA TYR A 111 10.38 2.96 20.02
C TYR A 111 10.77 1.98 18.91
N LEU A 112 12.06 1.91 18.55
CA LEU A 112 12.55 1.01 17.49
C LEU A 112 12.28 -0.47 17.82
N LYS A 113 12.45 -0.87 19.08
CA LYS A 113 12.15 -2.24 19.53
C LYS A 113 10.67 -2.60 19.36
N HIS A 114 9.76 -1.66 19.60
CA HIS A 114 8.33 -1.90 19.41
C HIS A 114 7.91 -1.88 17.94
N VAL A 115 8.43 -0.94 17.16
CA VAL A 115 8.08 -0.78 15.74
C VAL A 115 8.65 -1.92 14.90
N SER A 116 9.88 -2.38 15.16
CA SER A 116 10.53 -3.45 14.40
C SER A 116 9.73 -4.76 14.36
N LYS A 117 8.99 -5.09 15.42
CA LYS A 117 8.09 -6.27 15.47
C LYS A 117 7.08 -6.31 14.33
N TYR A 118 6.70 -5.15 13.79
CA TYR A 118 5.74 -5.06 12.70
C TYR A 118 6.35 -5.25 11.30
N TYR A 119 7.66 -5.39 11.21
CA TYR A 119 8.43 -5.51 9.96
C TYR A 119 9.34 -6.75 9.94
N GLN A 120 9.26 -7.61 10.97
CA GLN A 120 9.89 -8.92 10.97
C GLN A 120 9.12 -9.83 10.00
N LYS A 121 9.82 -10.40 9.01
CA LYS A 121 9.27 -11.37 8.06
C LYS A 121 9.20 -12.76 8.66
#